data_AF-A0A9D5F2K1-F1
#
_entry.id   AF-A0A9D5F2K1-F1
#
_cell.length_a   1.000
_cell.length_b   1.000
_cell.length_c   1.000
_cell.angle_alpha   90.00
_cell.angle_beta   90.00
_cell.angle_gamma   90.00
#
_symmetry.space_group_name_H-M   'P 1'
#
loop_
_entity.id
_entity.type
_entity.pdbx_description
1 polymer ?
#
loop_
_entity_poly.entity_id
_entity_poly.type
_entity_poly.pdbx_seq_one_letter_code
_entity_poly.pdbx_strand_id
1 'polypeptide(L)'
;MTPVTRFPARFSAATVGLLALLTCLLLLSAGCAQRGTVPGTPSAEPITDSDEPEARKRARIRVELAAGYFGEGQNTVALDEIKLALQADPTYAPAYVLRGLVYMGMNNDPLAEESFQRAMQLNPRDPDALHNYGWYACQRGRYAQSTELFQRALASPVYGGQARTLLAMGICQIRAGQFVEAEASLARSYELDPANPIVAYNLASLQFRRGDDAKAQFTIRRLNNTDLANAETLWLGIKVERRLRNREAMAQLAQQLGRRYPDSAQWARFQRGEFDE
;
A
#
# COMPACT_ATOMS: atom_id res chain seq x y z
N MET A 1 36.41 -55.19 24.71
CA MET A 1 37.58 -54.89 23.86
C MET A 1 37.75 -53.38 23.79
N THR A 2 38.42 -52.82 24.79
CA THR A 2 39.33 -51.68 24.65
C THR A 2 40.58 -52.15 23.84
N PRO A 3 41.62 -51.34 23.54
CA PRO A 3 41.81 -49.89 23.71
C PRO A 3 42.48 -49.17 22.50
N VAL A 4 42.51 -47.82 22.56
CA VAL A 4 43.67 -46.89 22.49
C VAL A 4 44.85 -47.24 21.57
N THR A 5 45.44 -46.17 21.00
CA THR A 5 46.89 -45.88 20.78
C THR A 5 47.16 -45.40 19.35
N ARG A 6 48.06 -44.48 19.02
CA ARG A 6 49.06 -43.67 19.74
C ARG A 6 49.61 -42.66 18.73
N PHE A 7 49.87 -41.41 19.15
CA PHE A 7 51.01 -40.64 18.65
C PHE A 7 52.31 -41.29 19.15
N PRO A 8 53.42 -41.23 18.38
CA PRO A 8 54.47 -40.25 18.69
C PRO A 8 55.19 -39.72 17.43
N ALA A 9 55.40 -38.42 17.23
CA ALA A 9 56.60 -37.65 17.63
C ALA A 9 57.91 -38.44 17.63
N ARG A 10 58.91 -38.08 16.79
CA ARG A 10 60.34 -38.12 17.15
C ARG A 10 61.26 -37.31 16.22
N PHE A 11 61.99 -36.38 16.85
CA PHE A 11 63.42 -36.03 16.77
C PHE A 11 64.02 -35.60 15.41
N SER A 12 64.58 -34.40 15.23
CA SER A 12 65.66 -33.64 15.95
C SER A 12 67.08 -33.98 15.45
N ALA A 13 67.83 -32.92 15.14
CA ALA A 13 69.29 -32.70 15.28
C ALA A 13 69.84 -31.98 14.03
N ALA A 14 70.25 -30.70 14.13
CA ALA A 14 71.59 -30.21 14.51
C ALA A 14 72.56 -30.24 13.30
N THR A 15 73.35 -29.23 12.93
CA THR A 15 74.38 -28.47 13.68
C THR A 15 74.85 -27.25 12.82
N VAL A 16 75.02 -26.04 13.37
CA VAL A 16 76.26 -25.35 13.85
C VAL A 16 77.14 -24.66 12.78
N GLY A 17 77.48 -23.37 13.01
CA GLY A 17 78.64 -22.64 12.46
C GLY A 17 78.27 -21.22 11.97
N LEU A 18 78.25 -20.13 12.77
CA LEU A 18 79.29 -19.39 13.52
C LEU A 18 80.18 -18.46 12.64
N LEU A 19 80.15 -17.14 12.97
CA LEU A 19 81.06 -16.02 12.60
C LEU A 19 80.94 -15.44 11.16
N ALA A 20 80.98 -14.13 10.88
CA ALA A 20 81.18 -12.92 11.69
C ALA A 20 81.05 -11.63 10.84
N LEU A 21 80.47 -10.59 11.46
CA LEU A 21 80.87 -9.17 11.51
C LEU A 21 80.98 -8.30 10.23
N LEU A 22 80.20 -7.19 10.21
CA LEU A 22 80.62 -5.76 10.23
C LEU A 22 79.48 -4.86 9.69
N THR A 23 78.63 -4.29 10.57
CA THR A 23 78.64 -2.90 11.10
C THR A 23 78.23 -1.78 10.14
N CYS A 24 77.08 -1.14 10.40
CA CYS A 24 76.86 0.32 10.57
C CYS A 24 75.34 0.60 10.58
N LEU A 25 74.69 0.80 11.73
CA LEU A 25 74.51 2.05 12.51
C LEU A 25 73.47 3.03 11.91
N LEU A 26 72.58 3.50 12.81
CA LEU A 26 71.61 4.62 12.74
C LEU A 26 70.15 4.20 12.42
N LEU A 27 69.28 3.93 13.41
CA LEU A 27 68.64 4.79 14.43
C LEU A 27 67.27 5.36 13.99
N LEU A 28 66.25 4.80 14.66
CA LEU A 28 65.01 5.42 15.17
C LEU A 28 63.91 5.86 14.18
N SER A 29 62.92 4.98 14.13
CA SER A 29 61.51 5.22 13.87
C SER A 29 60.93 6.40 14.65
N ALA A 30 60.46 7.42 13.92
CA ALA A 30 59.43 8.36 14.36
C ALA A 30 58.43 8.56 13.22
N GLY A 31 57.76 7.47 12.82
CA GLY A 31 56.56 7.56 11.99
C GLY A 31 55.41 8.03 12.86
N CYS A 32 55.15 9.35 12.88
CA CYS A 32 53.92 9.88 13.41
C CYS A 32 52.77 9.37 12.54
N ALA A 33 52.11 8.29 12.98
CA ALA A 33 50.80 7.92 12.47
C ALA A 33 49.84 9.02 12.89
N GLN A 34 49.66 10.01 12.01
CA GLN A 34 48.59 10.99 12.09
C GLN A 34 47.29 10.20 12.00
N ARG A 35 46.73 9.81 13.15
CA ARG A 35 45.33 9.42 13.23
C ARG A 35 44.55 10.64 12.79
N GLY A 36 44.12 10.63 11.53
CA GLY A 36 43.08 11.52 11.06
C GLY A 36 41.86 11.25 11.94
N THR A 37 41.66 12.10 12.94
CA THR A 37 40.33 12.39 13.47
C THR A 37 39.51 12.80 12.26
N VAL A 38 38.77 11.86 11.69
CA VAL A 38 37.58 12.18 10.91
C VAL A 38 36.77 13.06 11.86
N PRO A 39 36.55 14.36 11.55
CA PRO A 39 35.61 15.14 12.32
C PRO A 39 34.30 14.37 12.20
N GLY A 40 33.83 13.80 13.31
CA GLY A 40 32.51 13.20 13.35
C GLY A 40 31.57 14.26 12.83
N THR A 41 30.91 13.98 11.71
CA THR A 41 29.80 14.78 11.23
C THR A 41 28.92 15.00 12.45
N PRO A 42 28.66 16.26 12.88
CA PRO A 42 27.74 16.47 13.98
C PRO A 42 26.46 15.75 13.56
N SER A 43 26.07 14.74 14.34
CA SER A 43 24.80 14.05 14.15
C SER A 43 23.74 15.12 14.28
N ALA A 44 23.27 15.64 13.14
CA ALA A 44 22.24 16.67 13.12
C ALA A 44 21.08 16.16 13.97
N GLU A 45 20.59 17.01 14.87
CA GLU A 45 19.42 16.67 15.66
C GLU A 45 18.29 16.25 14.72
N PRO A 46 17.52 15.19 15.07
CA PRO A 46 16.41 14.77 14.24
C PRO A 46 15.42 15.92 14.10
N ILE A 47 15.07 16.26 12.86
CA ILE A 47 14.05 17.26 12.56
C ILE A 47 12.73 16.82 13.22
N THR A 48 12.17 17.69 14.04
CA THR A 48 10.91 17.50 14.75
C THR A 48 9.80 18.33 14.10
N ASP A 49 8.55 18.07 14.49
CA ASP A 49 7.41 18.89 14.08
C ASP A 49 7.55 20.37 14.47
N SER A 50 8.39 20.69 15.46
CA SER A 50 8.63 22.06 15.90
C SER A 50 9.56 22.84 14.95
N ASP A 51 10.29 22.14 14.10
CA ASP A 51 11.19 22.73 13.11
C ASP A 51 10.47 23.08 11.78
N GLU A 52 9.19 22.70 11.67
CA GLU A 52 8.32 23.05 10.54
C GLU A 52 8.17 24.58 10.45
N PRO A 53 8.45 25.20 9.29
CA PRO A 53 8.22 26.63 9.12
C PRO A 53 6.75 27.00 9.41
N GLU A 54 6.52 28.07 10.17
CA GLU A 54 5.17 28.49 10.58
C GLU A 54 4.20 28.66 9.38
N ALA A 55 4.71 29.08 8.22
CA ALA A 55 3.95 29.14 6.98
C ALA A 55 3.43 27.76 6.53
N ARG A 56 4.29 26.73 6.58
CA ARG A 56 3.95 25.35 6.22
C ARG A 56 3.03 24.72 7.25
N LYS A 57 3.27 24.94 8.54
CA LYS A 57 2.38 24.52 9.63
C LYS A 57 0.96 25.09 9.46
N ARG A 58 0.85 26.38 9.13
CA ARG A 58 -0.44 27.01 8.82
C ARG A 58 -1.10 26.38 7.61
N ALA A 59 -0.36 26.12 6.53
CA ALA A 59 -0.89 25.45 5.35
C ALA A 59 -1.42 24.05 5.65
N ARG A 60 -0.67 23.26 6.43
CA ARG A 60 -1.08 21.91 6.88
C ARG A 60 -2.39 21.94 7.65
N ILE A 61 -2.51 22.78 8.68
CA ILE A 61 -3.74 22.90 9.49
C ILE A 61 -4.94 23.30 8.62
N ARG A 62 -4.75 24.23 7.68
CA ARG A 62 -5.78 24.63 6.73
C ARG A 62 -6.21 23.48 5.81
N VAL A 63 -5.27 22.63 5.37
CA VAL A 63 -5.58 21.43 4.58
C VAL A 63 -6.33 20.39 5.41
N GLU A 64 -5.98 20.20 6.69
CA GLU A 64 -6.72 19.31 7.60
C GLU A 64 -8.18 19.76 7.76
N LEU A 65 -8.39 21.08 7.95
CA LEU A 65 -9.74 21.66 8.02
C LEU A 65 -10.49 21.51 6.69
N ALA A 66 -9.84 21.80 5.56
CA ALA A 66 -10.42 21.60 4.24
C ALA A 66 -10.82 20.14 3.99
N ALA A 67 -10.02 19.17 4.45
CA ALA A 67 -10.34 17.75 4.32
C ALA A 67 -11.59 17.38 5.13
N GLY A 68 -11.75 17.94 6.33
CA GLY A 68 -12.98 17.80 7.13
C GLY A 68 -14.20 18.34 6.38
N TYR A 69 -14.15 19.58 5.90
CA TYR A 69 -15.25 20.18 5.13
C TYR A 69 -15.57 19.42 3.85
N PHE A 70 -14.55 18.91 3.15
CA PHE A 70 -14.76 18.08 1.97
C PHE A 70 -15.46 16.77 2.31
N GLY A 71 -15.10 16.13 3.44
CA GLY A 71 -15.77 14.94 3.94
C GLY A 71 -17.26 15.15 4.25
N GLU A 72 -17.65 16.37 4.61
CA GLU A 72 -19.05 16.78 4.81
C GLU A 72 -19.76 17.24 3.52
N GLY A 73 -19.08 17.22 2.37
CA GLY A 73 -19.60 17.69 1.09
C GLY A 73 -19.62 19.22 0.92
N GLN A 74 -19.03 19.97 1.85
CA GLN A 74 -18.94 21.43 1.81
C GLN A 74 -17.80 21.89 0.89
N ASN A 75 -17.91 21.58 -0.40
CA ASN A 75 -16.84 21.77 -1.40
C ASN A 75 -16.35 23.22 -1.50
N THR A 76 -17.24 24.21 -1.40
CA THR A 76 -16.86 25.63 -1.48
C THR A 76 -16.04 26.08 -0.27
N VAL A 77 -16.37 25.60 0.93
CA VAL A 77 -15.65 25.90 2.17
C VAL A 77 -14.29 25.22 2.14
N ALA A 78 -14.23 23.95 1.72
CA ALA A 78 -12.97 23.24 1.52
C ALA A 78 -12.04 23.97 0.54
N LEU A 79 -12.57 24.46 -0.59
CA LEU A 79 -11.78 25.25 -1.55
C LEU A 79 -11.29 26.58 -0.99
N ASP A 80 -12.04 27.23 -0.09
CA ASP A 80 -11.60 28.45 0.57
C ASP A 80 -10.42 28.18 1.51
N GLU A 81 -10.55 27.15 2.33
CA GLU A 81 -9.48 26.71 3.23
C GLU A 81 -8.21 26.27 2.47
N ILE A 82 -8.37 25.60 1.32
CA ILE A 82 -7.25 25.27 0.43
C ILE A 82 -6.58 26.53 -0.13
N LYS A 83 -7.34 27.57 -0.52
CA LYS A 83 -6.75 28.82 -0.99
C LYS A 83 -5.94 29.49 0.12
N LEU A 84 -6.45 29.52 1.34
CA LEU A 84 -5.74 30.03 2.50
C LEU A 84 -4.47 29.22 2.80
N ALA A 85 -4.51 27.89 2.63
CA ALA A 85 -3.33 27.04 2.73
C ALA A 85 -2.26 27.41 1.70
N LEU A 86 -2.66 27.57 0.43
CA LEU A 86 -1.76 27.91 -0.67
C LEU A 86 -1.25 29.36 -0.61
N GLN A 87 -1.97 30.27 0.03
CA GLN A 87 -1.47 31.62 0.35
C GLN A 87 -0.38 31.56 1.43
N ALA A 88 -0.52 30.66 2.41
CA ALA A 88 0.47 30.49 3.46
C ALA A 88 1.74 29.80 2.94
N ASP A 89 1.60 28.69 2.20
CA ASP A 89 2.70 28.01 1.53
C ASP A 89 2.28 27.55 0.12
N PRO A 90 2.68 28.28 -0.94
CA PRO A 90 2.37 27.93 -2.33
C PRO A 90 3.01 26.62 -2.81
N THR A 91 3.93 26.05 -2.04
CA THR A 91 4.67 24.81 -2.34
C THR A 91 4.18 23.61 -1.53
N TYR A 92 3.13 23.78 -0.71
CA TYR A 92 2.55 22.70 0.08
C TYR A 92 1.75 21.73 -0.80
N ALA A 93 2.42 20.69 -1.31
CA ALA A 93 1.86 19.72 -2.24
C ALA A 93 0.51 19.09 -1.80
N PRO A 94 0.29 18.74 -0.51
CA PRO A 94 -0.99 18.16 -0.07
C PRO A 94 -2.21 19.06 -0.32
N ALA A 95 -2.05 20.39 -0.32
CA ALA A 95 -3.14 21.31 -0.66
C ALA A 95 -3.59 21.14 -2.11
N TYR A 96 -2.66 20.92 -3.05
CA TYR A 96 -3.00 20.65 -4.44
C TYR A 96 -3.61 19.26 -4.63
N VAL A 97 -3.17 18.25 -3.88
CA VAL A 97 -3.81 16.92 -3.90
C VAL A 97 -5.27 17.03 -3.47
N LEU A 98 -5.54 17.71 -2.35
CA LEU A 98 -6.91 17.90 -1.87
C LEU A 98 -7.74 18.76 -2.83
N ARG A 99 -7.18 19.82 -3.41
CA ARG A 99 -7.82 20.62 -4.47
C ARG A 99 -8.25 19.73 -5.64
N GLY A 100 -7.38 18.81 -6.06
CA GLY A 100 -7.65 17.84 -7.12
C GLY A 100 -8.82 16.92 -6.79
N LEU A 101 -8.86 16.39 -5.55
CA LEU A 101 -9.96 15.55 -5.06
C LEU A 101 -11.29 16.31 -5.00
N VAL A 102 -11.29 17.56 -4.52
CA VAL A 102 -12.51 18.39 -4.47
C VAL A 102 -13.05 18.65 -5.88
N TYR A 103 -12.21 19.06 -6.83
CA TYR A 103 -12.66 19.28 -8.21
C TYR A 103 -13.06 17.99 -8.92
N MET A 104 -12.41 16.86 -8.62
CA MET A 104 -12.84 15.55 -9.08
C MET A 104 -14.26 15.23 -8.60
N GLY A 105 -14.56 15.46 -7.32
CA GLY A 105 -15.91 15.28 -6.77
C GLY A 105 -16.96 16.22 -7.37
N MET A 106 -16.54 17.40 -7.81
CA MET A 106 -17.38 18.37 -8.54
C MET A 106 -17.47 18.10 -10.05
N ASN A 107 -16.82 17.05 -10.55
CA ASN A 107 -16.70 16.76 -12.00
C ASN A 107 -16.08 17.89 -12.83
N ASN A 108 -15.20 18.70 -12.22
CA ASN A 108 -14.43 19.72 -12.93
C ASN A 108 -13.04 19.18 -13.30
N ASP A 109 -13.00 18.43 -14.39
CA ASP A 109 -11.80 17.70 -14.84
C ASP A 109 -10.59 18.59 -15.14
N PRO A 110 -10.74 19.76 -15.80
CA PRO A 110 -9.60 20.64 -16.04
C PRO A 110 -8.89 21.07 -14.77
N LEU A 111 -9.64 21.49 -13.74
CA LEU A 111 -9.05 21.95 -12.48
C LEU A 111 -8.56 20.78 -11.61
N ALA A 112 -9.19 19.61 -11.70
CA ALA A 112 -8.71 18.40 -11.03
C ALA A 112 -7.35 17.97 -11.58
N GLU A 113 -7.23 17.86 -12.91
CA GLU A 113 -6.00 17.51 -13.60
C GLU A 113 -4.86 18.51 -13.31
N GLU A 114 -5.13 19.82 -13.44
CA GLU A 114 -4.17 20.88 -13.10
C GLU A 114 -3.63 20.71 -11.67
N SER A 115 -4.53 20.44 -10.72
CA SER A 115 -4.16 20.29 -9.31
C SER A 115 -3.27 19.07 -9.06
N PHE A 116 -3.62 17.91 -9.62
CA PHE A 116 -2.79 16.72 -9.49
C PHE A 116 -1.43 16.89 -10.16
N GLN A 117 -1.38 17.49 -11.35
CA GLN A 117 -0.13 17.79 -12.03
C GLN A 117 0.75 18.73 -11.19
N ARG A 118 0.16 19.75 -10.58
CA ARG A 118 0.89 20.66 -9.70
C ARG A 118 1.43 19.97 -8.45
N ALA A 119 0.65 19.07 -7.83
CA ALA A 119 1.14 18.24 -6.74
C ALA A 119 2.33 17.36 -7.17
N MET A 120 2.27 16.75 -8.35
CA MET A 120 3.35 15.93 -8.91
C MET A 120 4.62 16.74 -9.24
N GLN A 121 4.49 18.01 -9.63
CA GLN A 121 5.64 18.89 -9.83
C GLN A 121 6.35 19.22 -8.52
N LEU A 122 5.59 19.40 -7.44
CA LEU A 122 6.12 19.76 -6.13
C LEU A 122 6.73 18.56 -5.40
N ASN A 123 6.08 17.40 -5.45
CA ASN A 123 6.58 16.17 -4.86
C ASN A 123 6.22 14.93 -5.72
N PRO A 124 7.06 14.56 -6.70
CA PRO A 124 6.77 13.47 -7.64
C PRO A 124 6.84 12.06 -7.04
N ARG A 125 7.28 11.94 -5.78
CA ARG A 125 7.49 10.66 -5.08
C ARG A 125 6.57 10.47 -3.88
N ASP A 126 5.67 11.42 -3.62
CA ASP A 126 4.66 11.28 -2.57
C ASP A 126 3.70 10.12 -2.93
N PRO A 127 3.70 9.01 -2.17
CA PRO A 127 2.89 7.86 -2.50
C PRO A 127 1.38 8.11 -2.33
N ASP A 128 0.97 9.00 -1.41
CA ASP A 128 -0.44 9.35 -1.25
C ASP A 128 -0.92 10.25 -2.40
N ALA A 129 -0.10 11.18 -2.85
CA ALA A 129 -0.40 11.99 -4.03
C ALA A 129 -0.47 11.13 -5.30
N LEU A 130 0.47 10.18 -5.46
CA LEU A 130 0.48 9.21 -6.56
C LEU A 130 -0.76 8.30 -6.53
N HIS A 131 -1.16 7.81 -5.35
CA HIS A 131 -2.39 7.04 -5.17
C HIS A 131 -3.62 7.83 -5.63
N ASN A 132 -3.79 9.06 -5.13
CA ASN A 132 -4.96 9.88 -5.44
C ASN A 132 -5.02 10.24 -6.94
N TYR A 133 -3.87 10.55 -7.54
CA TYR A 133 -3.82 10.84 -8.96
C TYR A 133 -4.08 9.57 -9.81
N GLY A 134 -3.55 8.43 -9.39
CA GLY A 134 -3.83 7.13 -10.01
C GLY A 134 -5.32 6.79 -9.97
N TRP A 135 -5.98 7.06 -8.85
CA TRP A 135 -7.42 6.86 -8.71
C TRP A 135 -8.22 7.78 -9.64
N TYR A 136 -7.87 9.07 -9.70
CA TYR A 136 -8.48 10.01 -10.64
C TYR A 136 -8.31 9.56 -12.09
N ALA A 137 -7.09 9.18 -12.50
CA ALA A 137 -6.82 8.64 -13.83
C ALA A 137 -7.69 7.41 -14.13
N CYS A 138 -7.88 6.52 -13.15
CA CYS A 138 -8.75 5.36 -13.28
C CYS A 138 -10.21 5.74 -13.57
N GLN A 139 -10.74 6.72 -12.82
CA GLN A 139 -12.13 7.17 -12.99
C GLN A 139 -12.37 7.81 -14.36
N ARG A 140 -11.32 8.34 -14.99
CA ARG A 140 -11.36 8.90 -16.36
C ARG A 140 -11.00 7.88 -17.44
N GLY A 141 -10.93 6.59 -17.10
CA GLY A 141 -10.63 5.51 -18.06
C GLY A 141 -9.17 5.44 -18.52
N ARG A 142 -8.27 6.21 -17.90
CA ARG A 142 -6.83 6.22 -18.22
C ARG A 142 -6.10 5.12 -17.47
N TYR A 143 -6.46 3.87 -17.76
CA TYR A 143 -6.05 2.70 -16.98
C TYR A 143 -4.53 2.46 -16.97
N ALA A 144 -3.85 2.65 -18.11
CA ALA A 144 -2.40 2.48 -18.18
C ALA A 144 -1.66 3.49 -17.27
N GLN A 145 -2.07 4.77 -17.33
CA GLN A 145 -1.53 5.83 -16.48
C GLN A 145 -1.81 5.55 -14.99
N SER A 146 -3.04 5.11 -14.69
CA SER A 146 -3.45 4.75 -13.33
C SER A 146 -2.56 3.65 -12.72
N THR A 147 -2.31 2.58 -13.48
CA THR A 147 -1.42 1.49 -13.08
C THR A 147 0.01 1.97 -12.81
N GLU A 148 0.57 2.82 -13.69
CA GLU A 148 1.91 3.38 -13.47
C GLU A 148 2.00 4.20 -12.18
N LEU A 149 1.00 5.07 -11.94
CA LEU A 149 0.93 5.90 -10.73
C LEU A 149 0.83 5.06 -9.46
N PHE A 150 -0.02 4.02 -9.46
CA PHE A 150 -0.14 3.10 -8.33
C PHE A 150 1.15 2.30 -8.09
N GLN A 151 1.81 1.81 -9.14
CA GLN A 151 3.09 1.10 -9.00
C GLN A 151 4.17 2.00 -8.40
N ARG A 152 4.22 3.28 -8.81
CA ARG A 152 5.13 4.28 -8.22
C ARG A 152 4.83 4.54 -6.75
N ALA A 153 3.55 4.59 -6.35
CA ALA A 153 3.17 4.72 -4.95
C ALA A 153 3.65 3.51 -4.13
N LEU A 154 3.43 2.30 -4.66
CA LEU A 154 3.81 1.03 -4.01
C LEU A 154 5.32 0.79 -3.97
N ALA A 155 6.11 1.50 -4.77
CA ALA A 155 7.57 1.42 -4.75
C ALA A 155 8.20 2.09 -3.50
N SER A 156 7.44 2.89 -2.74
CA SER A 156 7.93 3.55 -1.53
C SER A 156 7.93 2.60 -0.32
N PRO A 157 9.09 2.28 0.29
CA PRO A 157 9.17 1.33 1.41
C PRO A 157 8.46 1.79 2.69
N VAL A 158 8.31 3.11 2.87
CA VAL A 158 7.70 3.72 4.05
C VAL A 158 6.20 3.99 3.86
N TYR A 159 5.62 3.58 2.74
CA TYR A 159 4.22 3.85 2.44
C TYR A 159 3.29 2.96 3.27
N GLY A 160 2.50 3.56 4.14
CA GLY A 160 1.50 2.85 4.96
C GLY A 160 0.21 2.47 4.20
N GLY A 161 -0.09 3.14 3.08
CA GLY A 161 -1.33 2.95 2.31
C GLY A 161 -1.28 1.83 1.26
N GLN A 162 -0.40 0.83 1.41
CA GLN A 162 -0.19 -0.23 0.42
C GLN A 162 -1.46 -1.02 0.13
N ALA A 163 -2.16 -1.51 1.16
CA ALA A 163 -3.40 -2.27 1.01
C ALA A 163 -4.47 -1.46 0.25
N ARG A 164 -4.69 -0.20 0.65
CA ARG A 164 -5.64 0.71 -0.02
C ARG A 164 -5.29 0.92 -1.50
N THR A 165 -4.01 1.05 -1.82
CA THR A 165 -3.55 1.24 -3.21
C THR A 165 -3.70 -0.02 -4.04
N LEU A 166 -3.38 -1.19 -3.50
CA LEU A 166 -3.57 -2.48 -4.18
C LEU A 166 -5.05 -2.76 -4.45
N LEU A 167 -5.94 -2.42 -3.52
CA LEU A 167 -7.39 -2.47 -3.73
C LEU A 167 -7.81 -1.57 -4.90
N ALA A 168 -7.41 -0.29 -4.88
CA ALA A 168 -7.76 0.66 -5.93
C ALA A 168 -7.22 0.23 -7.30
N MET A 169 -5.97 -0.26 -7.34
CA MET A 169 -5.34 -0.81 -8.54
C MET A 169 -6.09 -2.03 -9.07
N GLY A 170 -6.45 -2.98 -8.19
CA GLY A 170 -7.23 -4.16 -8.57
C GLY A 170 -8.61 -3.82 -9.15
N ILE A 171 -9.33 -2.88 -8.53
CA ILE A 171 -10.60 -2.36 -9.06
C ILE A 171 -10.39 -1.72 -10.44
N CYS A 172 -9.31 -0.97 -10.60
CA CYS A 172 -8.99 -0.33 -11.88
C CYS A 172 -8.70 -1.35 -12.98
N GLN A 173 -7.93 -2.38 -12.65
CA GLN A 173 -7.60 -3.49 -13.54
C GLN A 173 -8.85 -4.28 -13.96
N ILE A 174 -9.82 -4.48 -13.04
CA ILE A 174 -11.13 -5.06 -13.40
C ILE A 174 -11.84 -4.20 -14.46
N ARG A 175 -11.86 -2.88 -14.29
CA ARG A 175 -12.47 -1.94 -15.27
C ARG A 175 -11.74 -1.93 -16.60
N ALA A 176 -10.44 -2.19 -16.58
CA ALA A 176 -9.60 -2.34 -17.77
C ALA A 176 -9.68 -3.72 -18.44
N GLY A 177 -10.40 -4.68 -17.86
CA GLY A 177 -10.46 -6.07 -18.34
C GLY A 177 -9.22 -6.93 -18.01
N GLN A 178 -8.31 -6.42 -17.19
CA GLN A 178 -7.03 -7.05 -16.80
C GLN A 178 -7.25 -7.99 -15.60
N PHE A 179 -8.01 -9.06 -15.80
CA PHE A 179 -8.49 -9.90 -14.69
C PHE A 179 -7.41 -10.73 -13.99
N VAL A 180 -6.28 -11.02 -14.63
CA VAL A 180 -5.18 -11.78 -13.99
C VAL A 180 -4.43 -10.87 -13.03
N GLU A 181 -4.09 -9.68 -13.51
CA GLU A 181 -3.40 -8.65 -12.75
C GLU A 181 -4.28 -8.14 -11.61
N ALA A 182 -5.58 -7.97 -11.86
CA ALA A 182 -6.55 -7.61 -10.83
C ALA A 182 -6.60 -8.62 -9.67
N GLU A 183 -6.60 -9.92 -9.97
CA GLU A 183 -6.61 -10.96 -8.93
C GLU A 183 -5.34 -10.90 -8.10
N ALA A 184 -4.18 -10.71 -8.74
CA ALA A 184 -2.90 -10.56 -8.02
C ALA A 184 -2.89 -9.33 -7.10
N SER A 185 -3.35 -8.17 -7.59
CA SER A 185 -3.42 -6.94 -6.78
C SER A 185 -4.39 -7.10 -5.60
N LEU A 186 -5.59 -7.64 -5.84
CA LEU A 186 -6.60 -7.85 -4.79
C LEU A 186 -6.18 -8.91 -3.78
N ALA A 187 -5.54 -10.00 -4.22
CA ALA A 187 -4.99 -11.01 -3.32
C ALA A 187 -3.93 -10.41 -2.40
N ARG A 188 -3.00 -9.60 -2.96
CA ARG A 188 -1.99 -8.92 -2.14
C ARG A 188 -2.61 -7.90 -1.19
N SER A 189 -3.65 -7.17 -1.63
CA SER A 189 -4.41 -6.29 -0.74
C SER A 189 -5.05 -7.06 0.41
N TYR A 190 -5.60 -8.24 0.15
CA TYR A 190 -6.28 -9.07 1.14
C TYR A 190 -5.29 -9.70 2.14
N GLU A 191 -4.07 -10.03 1.70
CA GLU A 191 -2.99 -10.46 2.60
C GLU A 191 -2.59 -9.38 3.60
N LEU A 192 -2.57 -8.11 3.17
CA LEU A 192 -2.20 -6.97 4.02
C LEU A 192 -3.33 -6.54 4.96
N ASP A 193 -4.59 -6.64 4.51
CA ASP A 193 -5.77 -6.25 5.28
C ASP A 193 -6.92 -7.26 5.09
N PRO A 194 -6.85 -8.44 5.74
CA PRO A 194 -7.85 -9.50 5.57
C PRO A 194 -9.19 -9.20 6.25
N ALA A 195 -9.28 -8.14 7.06
CA ALA A 195 -10.51 -7.71 7.72
C ALA A 195 -11.36 -6.79 6.83
N ASN A 196 -10.81 -6.29 5.73
CA ASN A 196 -11.48 -5.35 4.85
C ASN A 196 -12.56 -6.03 4.00
N PRO A 197 -13.86 -5.73 4.22
CA PRO A 197 -14.94 -6.38 3.49
C PRO A 197 -14.96 -6.00 2.01
N ILE A 198 -14.46 -4.81 1.66
CA ILE A 198 -14.43 -4.32 0.27
C ILE A 198 -13.42 -5.15 -0.54
N VAL A 199 -12.24 -5.43 0.04
CA VAL A 199 -11.22 -6.26 -0.62
C VAL A 199 -11.73 -7.68 -0.80
N ALA A 200 -12.27 -8.28 0.27
CA ALA A 200 -12.78 -9.65 0.25
C ALA A 200 -13.91 -9.82 -0.79
N TYR A 201 -14.85 -8.88 -0.85
CA TYR A 201 -15.93 -8.91 -1.84
C TYR A 201 -15.42 -8.78 -3.27
N ASN A 202 -14.54 -7.80 -3.56
CA ASN A 202 -14.00 -7.62 -4.92
C ASN A 202 -13.18 -8.83 -5.37
N LEU A 203 -12.36 -9.41 -4.49
CA LEU A 203 -11.58 -10.60 -4.77
C LEU A 203 -12.49 -11.81 -5.05
N ALA A 204 -13.45 -12.08 -4.16
CA ALA A 204 -14.38 -13.20 -4.33
C ALA A 204 -15.25 -13.05 -5.60
N SER A 205 -15.71 -11.83 -5.89
CA SER A 205 -16.49 -11.54 -7.08
C SER A 205 -15.69 -11.76 -8.35
N LEU A 206 -14.41 -11.34 -8.37
CA LEU A 206 -13.51 -11.58 -9.50
C LEU A 206 -13.22 -13.08 -9.69
N GLN A 207 -12.93 -13.80 -8.61
CA GLN A 207 -12.73 -15.26 -8.64
C GLN A 207 -13.97 -15.98 -9.19
N PHE A 208 -15.16 -15.62 -8.71
CA PHE A 208 -16.42 -16.17 -9.22
C PHE A 208 -16.64 -15.85 -10.71
N ARG A 209 -16.31 -14.63 -11.14
CA ARG A 209 -16.41 -14.24 -12.56
C ARG A 209 -15.49 -15.05 -13.46
N ARG A 210 -14.32 -15.43 -12.95
CA ARG A 210 -13.33 -16.26 -13.65
C ARG A 210 -13.64 -17.76 -13.62
N GLY A 211 -14.63 -18.19 -12.83
CA GLY A 211 -14.98 -19.60 -12.64
C GLY A 211 -14.17 -20.31 -11.56
N ASP A 212 -13.36 -19.58 -10.79
CA ASP A 212 -12.58 -20.10 -9.67
C ASP A 212 -13.45 -20.24 -8.40
N ASP A 213 -14.54 -21.01 -8.50
CA ASP A 213 -15.61 -21.03 -7.49
C ASP A 213 -15.14 -21.47 -6.10
N ALA A 214 -14.18 -22.39 -6.02
CA ALA A 214 -13.61 -22.83 -4.76
C ALA A 214 -12.85 -21.70 -4.04
N LYS A 215 -12.10 -20.87 -4.77
CA LYS A 215 -11.43 -19.69 -4.21
C LYS A 215 -12.46 -18.63 -3.80
N ALA A 216 -13.45 -18.38 -4.67
CA ALA A 216 -14.52 -17.44 -4.38
C ALA A 216 -15.27 -17.84 -3.10
N GLN A 217 -15.59 -19.13 -2.95
CA GLN A 217 -16.23 -19.70 -1.77
C GLN A 217 -15.40 -19.47 -0.50
N PHE A 218 -14.11 -19.78 -0.54
CA PHE A 218 -13.21 -19.56 0.59
C PHE A 218 -13.23 -18.09 1.05
N THR A 219 -13.06 -17.16 0.11
CA THR A 219 -13.01 -15.73 0.40
C THR A 219 -14.34 -15.19 0.90
N ILE A 220 -15.45 -15.48 0.21
CA ILE A 220 -16.76 -14.90 0.54
C ILE A 220 -17.35 -15.48 1.82
N ARG A 221 -17.09 -16.75 2.15
CA ARG A 221 -17.53 -17.36 3.42
C ARG A 221 -16.91 -16.66 4.62
N ARG A 222 -15.62 -16.32 4.56
CA ARG A 222 -14.95 -15.62 5.65
C ARG A 222 -15.59 -14.26 5.91
N LEU A 223 -15.96 -13.52 4.86
CA LEU A 223 -16.71 -12.27 5.00
C LEU A 223 -18.12 -12.48 5.53
N ASN A 224 -18.87 -13.44 4.97
CA ASN A 224 -20.26 -13.70 5.35
C ASN A 224 -20.43 -14.26 6.77
N ASN A 225 -19.36 -14.79 7.37
CA ASN A 225 -19.33 -15.24 8.77
C ASN A 225 -19.00 -14.11 9.77
N THR A 226 -19.04 -12.84 9.35
CA THR A 226 -18.84 -11.67 10.20
C THR A 226 -20.06 -10.76 10.20
N ASP A 227 -20.10 -9.79 11.12
CA ASP A 227 -21.15 -8.78 11.16
C ASP A 227 -21.14 -7.83 9.95
N LEU A 228 -20.05 -7.82 9.16
CA LEU A 228 -19.90 -7.02 7.95
C LEU A 228 -20.64 -7.60 6.73
N ALA A 229 -21.25 -8.78 6.86
CA ALA A 229 -22.05 -9.39 5.80
C ALA A 229 -23.28 -8.53 5.44
N ASN A 230 -23.50 -8.26 4.16
CA ASN A 230 -24.64 -7.48 3.67
C ASN A 230 -25.40 -8.26 2.57
N ALA A 231 -26.45 -7.66 2.01
CA ALA A 231 -27.25 -8.30 0.98
C ALA A 231 -26.43 -8.72 -0.26
N GLU A 232 -25.44 -7.91 -0.66
CA GLU A 232 -24.58 -8.19 -1.82
C GLU A 232 -23.61 -9.35 -1.55
N THR A 233 -22.99 -9.39 -0.37
CA THR A 233 -22.02 -10.44 -0.03
C THR A 233 -22.72 -11.79 0.17
N LEU A 234 -23.91 -11.79 0.78
CA LEU A 234 -24.75 -12.99 0.90
C LEU A 234 -25.22 -13.47 -0.46
N TRP A 235 -25.64 -12.55 -1.35
CA TRP A 235 -26.04 -12.90 -2.72
C TRP A 235 -24.91 -13.52 -3.53
N LEU A 236 -23.69 -12.96 -3.45
CA LEU A 236 -22.52 -13.56 -4.07
C LEU A 236 -22.25 -14.97 -3.50
N GLY A 237 -22.35 -15.13 -2.18
CA GLY A 237 -22.24 -16.44 -1.53
C GLY A 237 -23.27 -17.45 -2.08
N ILE A 238 -24.54 -17.06 -2.20
CA ILE A 238 -25.60 -17.91 -2.76
C ILE A 238 -25.26 -18.34 -4.19
N LYS A 239 -24.80 -17.40 -5.05
CA LYS A 239 -24.41 -17.70 -6.43
C LYS A 239 -23.23 -18.70 -6.49
N VAL A 240 -22.24 -18.53 -5.60
CA VAL A 240 -21.09 -19.44 -5.48
C VAL A 240 -21.54 -20.84 -5.03
N GLU A 241 -22.32 -20.95 -3.96
CA GLU A 241 -22.80 -22.25 -3.45
C GLU A 241 -23.71 -22.96 -4.45
N ARG A 242 -24.54 -22.22 -5.21
CA ARG A 242 -25.36 -22.75 -6.31
C ARG A 242 -24.49 -23.40 -7.38
N ARG A 243 -23.41 -22.73 -7.82
CA ARG A 243 -22.52 -23.24 -8.87
C ARG A 243 -21.72 -24.46 -8.40
N LEU A 244 -21.35 -24.49 -7.13
CA LEU A 244 -20.73 -25.64 -6.45
C LEU A 244 -21.72 -26.76 -6.08
N ARG A 245 -23.02 -26.59 -6.36
CA ARG A 245 -24.10 -27.54 -6.03
C ARG A 245 -24.25 -27.83 -4.53
N ASN A 246 -23.82 -26.90 -3.67
CA ASN A 246 -23.95 -27.02 -2.22
C ASN A 246 -25.29 -26.44 -1.75
N ARG A 247 -26.34 -27.25 -1.85
CA ARG A 247 -27.72 -26.83 -1.55
C ARG A 247 -27.94 -26.40 -0.11
N GLU A 248 -27.25 -27.03 0.84
CA GLU A 248 -27.39 -26.72 2.26
C GLU A 248 -26.86 -25.31 2.57
N ALA A 249 -25.61 -25.02 2.19
CA ALA A 249 -25.02 -23.70 2.42
C ALA A 249 -25.78 -22.60 1.66
N MET A 250 -26.24 -22.90 0.44
CA MET A 250 -27.10 -21.99 -0.33
C MET A 250 -28.39 -21.64 0.44
N ALA A 251 -29.07 -22.63 1.01
CA ALA A 251 -30.29 -22.43 1.78
C ALA A 251 -30.06 -21.63 3.07
N GLN A 252 -28.94 -21.88 3.77
CA GLN A 252 -28.56 -21.12 4.96
C GLN A 252 -28.30 -19.65 4.63
N LEU A 253 -27.56 -19.36 3.56
CA LEU A 253 -27.31 -17.99 3.12
C LEU A 253 -28.59 -17.29 2.67
N ALA A 254 -29.48 -17.99 1.96
CA ALA A 254 -30.78 -17.46 1.55
C ALA A 254 -31.68 -17.13 2.75
N GLN A 255 -31.69 -17.99 3.77
CA GLN A 255 -32.41 -17.73 5.02
C GLN A 255 -31.86 -16.49 5.73
N GLN A 256 -30.54 -16.33 5.79
CA GLN A 256 -29.93 -15.12 6.35
C GLN A 256 -30.30 -13.87 5.54
N LEU A 257 -30.23 -13.95 4.21
CA LEU A 257 -30.59 -12.85 3.31
C LEU A 257 -32.03 -12.41 3.51
N GLY A 258 -32.99 -13.34 3.49
CA GLY A 258 -34.40 -13.03 3.68
C GLY A 258 -34.75 -12.53 5.09
N ARG A 259 -34.05 -13.00 6.12
CA ARG A 259 -34.27 -12.53 7.51
C ARG A 259 -33.70 -11.14 7.77
N ARG A 260 -32.48 -10.87 7.28
CA ARG A 260 -31.75 -9.62 7.58
C ARG A 260 -32.06 -8.51 6.60
N TYR A 261 -32.39 -8.86 5.35
CA TYR A 261 -32.55 -7.92 4.24
C TYR A 261 -33.79 -8.25 3.37
N PRO A 262 -34.99 -8.33 3.98
CA PRO A 262 -36.22 -8.73 3.27
C PRO A 262 -36.61 -7.78 2.13
N ASP A 263 -36.25 -6.50 2.20
CA ASP A 263 -36.57 -5.50 1.17
C ASP A 263 -35.48 -5.33 0.10
N SER A 264 -34.43 -6.17 0.14
CA SER A 264 -33.31 -6.07 -0.79
C SER A 264 -33.66 -6.59 -2.18
N ALA A 265 -33.08 -5.97 -3.22
CA ALA A 265 -33.19 -6.44 -4.60
C ALA A 265 -32.67 -7.88 -4.75
N GLN A 266 -31.62 -8.23 -4.00
CA GLN A 266 -31.02 -9.56 -3.99
C GLN A 266 -31.99 -10.62 -3.46
N TRP A 267 -32.74 -10.31 -2.39
CA TRP A 267 -33.78 -11.20 -1.90
C TRP A 267 -34.92 -11.38 -2.91
N ALA A 268 -35.39 -10.29 -3.51
CA ALA A 268 -36.42 -10.35 -4.56
C ALA A 268 -35.96 -11.16 -5.79
N ARG A 269 -34.67 -11.11 -6.16
CA ARG A 269 -34.07 -11.96 -7.21
C ARG A 269 -34.04 -13.42 -6.81
N PHE A 270 -33.62 -13.73 -5.58
CA PHE A 270 -33.62 -15.09 -5.06
C PHE A 270 -35.03 -15.71 -5.12
N GLN A 271 -36.04 -15.00 -4.66
CA GLN A 271 -37.43 -15.47 -4.65
C GLN A 271 -37.98 -15.77 -6.04
N ARG A 272 -37.55 -15.00 -7.06
CA ARG A 272 -37.92 -15.21 -8.46
C ARG A 272 -37.05 -16.24 -9.18
N GLY A 273 -36.00 -16.75 -8.54
CA GLY A 273 -35.04 -17.66 -9.16
C GLY A 273 -34.13 -17.00 -10.20
N GLU A 274 -33.96 -15.67 -10.13
CA GLU A 274 -33.17 -14.87 -11.06
C GLU A 274 -31.70 -14.84 -10.61
N PHE A 275 -30.90 -15.81 -11.06
CA PHE A 275 -29.49 -15.95 -10.65
C PHE A 275 -28.48 -15.47 -11.69
N ASP A 276 -28.92 -15.25 -12.92
CA ASP A 276 -28.08 -14.91 -14.06
C ASP A 276 -28.35 -13.43 -14.41
N GLU A 277 -27.30 -12.60 -14.36
CA GLU A 277 -27.29 -11.16 -14.65
C GLU A 277 -26.61 -10.89 -15.99
#